data_AF-A0A831RG46-F1
#
_entry.id   AF-A0A831RG46-F1
#
_cell.length_a   1.000
_cell.length_b   1.000
_cell.length_c   1.000
_cell.angle_alpha   90.00
_cell.angle_beta   90.00
_cell.angle_gamma   90.00
#
_symmetry.space_group_name_H-M   'P 1'
#
loop_
_entity.id
_entity.type
_entity.pdbx_description
1 polymer ?
#
loop_
_entity_poly.entity_id
_entity_poly.type
_entity_poly.pdbx_seq_one_letter_code
_entity_poly.pdbx_strand_id
1 'polypeptide(L)'
;MSLTTVQKALFSILGAQMVLIVFFGAFKFEKITLFLYSGTWVGIGVARYLLRRAEWLTQIKIIAAIFGIQIIAFVALDLAHMNDLLLEEIGFLSIGVWTGILIGTLLSLIEDLEQKIATLEKASEPDTEPESE
;
A
#
# COMPACT_ATOMS: atom_id res chain seq x y z
N MET A 1 -15.03 -15.74 12.56
CA MET A 1 -13.59 -15.42 12.38
C MET A 1 -13.39 -13.96 12.70
N SER A 2 -12.54 -13.64 13.67
CA SER A 2 -12.11 -12.25 13.95
C SER A 2 -11.32 -11.72 12.74
N LEU A 3 -11.59 -10.48 12.32
CA LEU A 3 -10.77 -9.82 11.29
C LEU A 3 -9.34 -9.63 11.81
N THR A 4 -8.34 -9.88 10.95
CA THR A 4 -6.93 -9.60 11.27
C THR A 4 -6.68 -8.09 11.36
N THR A 5 -5.61 -7.66 12.04
CA THR A 5 -5.30 -6.22 12.15
C THR A 5 -5.08 -5.59 10.77
N VAL A 6 -4.46 -6.33 9.84
CA VAL A 6 -4.31 -5.92 8.44
C VAL A 6 -5.66 -5.65 7.77
N GLN A 7 -6.65 -6.53 7.97
CA GLN A 7 -7.98 -6.34 7.39
C GLN A 7 -8.68 -5.11 7.99
N LYS A 8 -8.58 -4.90 9.31
CA LYS A 8 -9.13 -3.71 9.98
C LYS A 8 -8.48 -2.43 9.47
N ALA A 9 -7.16 -2.42 9.30
CA ALA A 9 -6.43 -1.28 8.75
C ALA A 9 -6.84 -0.98 7.30
N LEU A 10 -6.96 -2.00 6.45
CA LEU A 10 -7.41 -1.82 5.06
C LEU A 10 -8.85 -1.28 4.99
N PHE A 11 -9.77 -1.77 5.82
CA PHE A 11 -11.13 -1.23 5.90
C PHE A 11 -11.15 0.21 6.42
N SER A 12 -10.29 0.55 7.38
CA SER A 12 -10.17 1.92 7.89
C SER A 12 -9.63 2.87 6.82
N ILE A 13 -8.60 2.46 6.06
CA ILE A 13 -8.05 3.23 4.93
C ILE A 13 -9.13 3.44 3.86
N LEU A 14 -9.84 2.37 3.48
CA LEU A 14 -10.94 2.45 2.50
C LEU A 14 -12.06 3.37 2.99
N GLY A 15 -12.46 3.26 4.25
CA GLY A 15 -13.48 4.11 4.86
C GLY A 15 -13.07 5.59 4.87
N ALA A 16 -11.83 5.89 5.26
CA ALA A 16 -11.29 7.24 5.24
C ALA A 16 -11.28 7.82 3.82
N GLN A 17 -10.88 7.03 2.83
CA GLN A 17 -10.89 7.45 1.42
C GLN A 17 -12.31 7.68 0.89
N MET A 18 -13.28 6.82 1.21
CA MET A 18 -14.67 7.00 0.81
C MET A 18 -15.25 8.30 1.37
N VAL A 19 -14.96 8.62 2.64
CA VAL A 19 -15.34 9.89 3.25
C VAL A 19 -14.69 11.05 2.49
N LEU A 20 -13.39 10.98 2.24
CA LEU A 20 -12.68 12.04 1.52
C LEU A 20 -13.18 12.21 0.08
N ILE A 21 -13.53 11.14 -0.64
CA ILE A 21 -14.13 11.22 -1.97
C ILE A 21 -15.48 11.91 -1.92
N VAL A 22 -16.34 11.61 -0.93
CA VAL A 22 -17.63 12.29 -0.78
C VAL A 22 -17.44 13.77 -0.44
N PHE A 23 -16.48 14.09 0.44
CA PHE A 23 -16.17 15.47 0.82
C PHE A 23 -15.54 16.27 -0.33
N PHE A 24 -14.56 15.71 -1.04
CA PHE A 24 -13.85 16.37 -2.14
C PHE A 24 -14.59 16.29 -3.48
N GLY A 25 -15.50 15.33 -3.67
CA GLY A 25 -16.41 15.30 -4.81
C GLY A 25 -17.36 16.51 -4.85
N ALA A 26 -17.54 17.20 -3.72
CA ALA A 26 -18.21 18.50 -3.67
C ALA A 26 -17.33 19.68 -4.10
N PHE A 27 -16.02 19.49 -4.33
CA PHE A 27 -15.04 20.53 -4.67
C PHE A 27 -14.32 20.25 -6.00
N LYS A 28 -13.74 21.29 -6.62
CA LYS A 28 -12.99 21.22 -7.91
C LYS A 28 -11.72 20.32 -7.90
N PHE A 29 -11.39 19.65 -6.79
CA PHE A 29 -10.22 18.79 -6.64
C PHE A 29 -10.46 17.31 -7.03
N GLU A 30 -11.60 17.03 -7.67
CA GLU A 30 -12.09 15.67 -7.98
C GLU A 30 -11.03 14.79 -8.66
N LYS A 31 -10.32 15.31 -9.67
CA LYS A 31 -9.37 14.52 -10.47
C LYS A 31 -8.07 14.22 -9.74
N ILE A 32 -7.43 15.25 -9.17
CA ILE A 32 -6.17 15.13 -8.41
C ILE A 32 -6.33 14.12 -7.26
N THR A 33 -7.46 14.19 -6.56
CA THR A 33 -7.79 13.32 -5.44
C THR A 33 -7.93 11.86 -5.89
N LEU A 34 -8.56 11.62 -7.04
CA LEU A 34 -8.68 10.27 -7.63
C LEU A 34 -7.32 9.70 -8.05
N PHE A 35 -6.42 10.51 -8.63
CA PHE A 35 -5.08 10.05 -9.00
C PHE A 35 -4.24 9.68 -7.77
N LEU A 36 -4.30 10.49 -6.71
CA LEU A 36 -3.61 10.18 -5.45
C LEU A 36 -4.10 8.86 -4.82
N TYR A 37 -5.42 8.64 -4.78
CA TYR A 37 -5.99 7.43 -4.17
C TYR A 37 -5.79 6.17 -5.02
N SER A 38 -5.97 6.27 -6.34
CA SER A 38 -5.67 5.16 -7.24
C SER A 38 -4.20 4.76 -7.16
N GLY A 39 -3.29 5.73 -7.13
CA GLY A 39 -1.87 5.49 -6.87
C GLY A 39 -1.64 4.77 -5.55
N THR A 40 -2.29 5.20 -4.47
CA THR A 40 -2.15 4.58 -3.14
C THR A 40 -2.54 3.10 -3.14
N TRP A 41 -3.65 2.74 -3.79
CA TRP A 41 -4.06 1.33 -3.89
C TRP A 41 -3.11 0.49 -4.77
N VAL A 42 -2.66 1.06 -5.88
CA VAL A 42 -1.64 0.41 -6.73
C VAL A 42 -0.38 0.15 -5.92
N GLY A 43 0.10 1.14 -5.16
CA GLY A 43 1.28 1.00 -4.31
C GLY A 43 1.13 -0.08 -3.24
N ILE A 44 -0.02 -0.13 -2.54
CA ILE A 44 -0.30 -1.18 -1.55
C ILE A 44 -0.27 -2.57 -2.20
N GLY A 45 -0.92 -2.71 -3.36
CA GLY A 45 -0.94 -3.96 -4.13
C GLY A 45 0.45 -4.41 -4.55
N VAL A 46 1.26 -3.48 -5.08
CA VAL A 46 2.65 -3.73 -5.47
C VAL A 46 3.49 -4.17 -4.27
N ALA A 47 3.44 -3.45 -3.15
CA ALA A 47 4.21 -3.82 -1.96
C ALA A 47 3.83 -5.21 -1.43
N ARG A 48 2.53 -5.52 -1.33
CA ARG A 48 2.07 -6.84 -0.88
C ARG A 48 2.47 -7.96 -1.84
N TYR A 49 2.42 -7.72 -3.14
CA TYR A 49 2.87 -8.68 -4.15
C TYR A 49 4.36 -8.96 -4.05
N LEU A 50 5.18 -7.90 -3.96
CA LEU A 50 6.63 -7.99 -3.86
C LEU A 50 7.08 -8.68 -2.57
N LEU A 51 6.51 -8.31 -1.42
CA LEU A 51 6.92 -8.85 -0.12
C LEU A 51 6.52 -10.31 0.08
N ARG A 52 5.41 -10.78 -0.50
CA ARG A 52 4.98 -12.18 -0.36
C ARG A 52 5.63 -13.15 -1.32
N ARG A 53 6.12 -12.71 -2.48
CA ARG A 53 6.52 -13.62 -3.57
C ARG A 53 7.84 -13.31 -4.26
N ALA A 54 8.43 -12.13 -4.06
CA ALA A 54 9.62 -11.73 -4.79
C ALA A 54 10.87 -11.83 -3.91
N GLU A 55 11.94 -12.42 -4.48
CA GLU A 55 13.29 -12.33 -3.93
C GLU A 55 13.75 -10.88 -3.83
N TRP A 56 14.61 -10.57 -2.86
CA TRP A 56 15.11 -9.21 -2.59
C TRP A 56 15.62 -8.47 -3.84
N LEU A 57 16.37 -9.17 -4.71
CA LEU A 57 16.86 -8.60 -5.98
C LEU A 57 15.72 -8.22 -6.94
N THR A 58 14.64 -8.99 -6.96
CA THR A 58 13.46 -8.72 -7.78
C THR A 58 12.68 -7.53 -7.23
N GLN A 59 12.60 -7.38 -5.91
CA GLN A 59 11.98 -6.22 -5.27
C GLN A 59 12.70 -4.93 -5.65
N ILE A 60 14.04 -4.90 -5.53
CA ILE A 60 14.85 -3.73 -5.90
C ILE A 60 14.67 -3.38 -7.37
N LYS A 61 14.70 -4.36 -8.28
CA LYS A 61 14.51 -4.14 -9.72
C LYS A 61 13.16 -3.51 -10.03
N ILE A 62 12.09 -3.99 -9.40
CA ILE A 62 10.74 -3.49 -9.64
C ILE A 62 10.59 -2.06 -9.08
N ILE A 63 11.11 -1.79 -7.88
CA ILE A 63 11.12 -0.43 -7.30
C ILE A 63 11.93 0.52 -8.20
N ALA A 64 13.11 0.12 -8.65
CA ALA A 64 13.94 0.91 -9.56
C ALA A 64 13.27 1.14 -10.92
N ALA A 65 12.55 0.15 -11.45
CA ALA A 65 11.80 0.28 -12.69
C ALA A 65 10.62 1.26 -12.54
N ILE A 66 9.87 1.19 -11.43
CA ILE A 66 8.79 2.15 -11.13
C ILE A 66 9.35 3.57 -11.08
N PHE A 67 10.46 3.76 -10.35
CA PHE A 67 11.12 5.07 -10.24
C PHE A 67 11.62 5.57 -11.61
N GLY A 68 12.27 4.71 -12.39
CA GLY A 68 12.75 5.06 -13.73
C GLY A 68 11.63 5.45 -14.70
N ILE A 69 10.54 4.68 -14.72
CA ILE A 69 9.36 4.99 -15.56
C ILE A 69 8.75 6.32 -15.16
N GLN A 70 8.66 6.63 -13.86
CA GLN A 70 8.14 7.91 -13.39
C GLN A 70 9.02 9.08 -13.82
N ILE A 71 10.34 8.98 -13.69
CA ILE A 71 11.26 10.03 -14.17
C ILE A 71 11.09 10.25 -15.67
N ILE A 72 11.06 9.17 -16.46
CA ILE A 72 10.89 9.27 -17.91
C ILE A 72 9.54 9.92 -18.25
N ALA A 73 8.46 9.55 -17.56
CA ALA A 73 7.16 10.15 -17.76
C ALA A 73 7.19 11.66 -17.47
N PHE A 74 7.74 12.09 -16.34
CA PHE A 74 7.86 13.51 -16.00
C PHE A 74 8.69 14.29 -17.02
N VAL A 75 9.86 13.78 -17.41
CA VAL A 75 10.73 14.44 -18.39
C VAL A 75 10.06 14.50 -19.76
N ALA A 76 9.39 13.44 -20.20
CA ALA A 76 8.70 13.41 -21.48
C ALA A 76 7.53 14.41 -21.54
N LEU A 77 6.78 14.55 -20.44
CA LEU A 77 5.66 15.49 -20.35
C LEU A 77 6.12 16.94 -20.32
N ASP A 78 7.21 17.21 -19.58
CA ASP A 78 7.85 18.52 -19.52
C ASP A 78 8.37 18.93 -20.91
N LEU A 79 9.10 18.04 -21.60
CA LEU A 79 9.59 18.28 -22.96
C LEU A 79 8.44 18.45 -23.99
N ALA A 80 7.33 17.75 -23.80
CA ALA A 80 6.17 17.83 -24.68
C ALA A 80 5.32 19.10 -24.47
N HIS A 81 5.70 19.99 -23.53
CA HIS A 81 4.94 21.20 -23.18
C HIS A 81 3.45 20.88 -22.91
N MET A 82 3.18 19.72 -22.32
CA MET A 82 1.80 19.33 -22.01
C MET A 82 1.21 20.22 -20.92
N ASN A 83 -0.12 20.39 -20.95
CA ASN A 83 -0.86 21.22 -20.00
C ASN A 83 -0.47 20.90 -18.54
N ASP A 84 -0.22 21.94 -17.73
CA ASP A 84 0.17 21.85 -16.31
C ASP A 84 -0.73 20.88 -15.51
N LEU A 85 -2.01 20.80 -15.86
CA LEU A 85 -2.97 19.87 -15.24
C LEU A 85 -2.59 18.39 -15.37
N LEU A 86 -2.06 17.96 -16.53
CA LEU A 86 -1.64 16.57 -16.74
C LEU A 86 -0.35 16.24 -15.98
N LEU A 87 0.56 17.21 -15.89
CA LEU A 87 1.77 17.09 -15.10
C LEU A 87 1.43 16.94 -13.60
N GLU A 88 0.48 17.73 -13.12
CA GLU A 88 -0.05 17.63 -11.76
C GLU A 88 -0.70 16.26 -11.51
N GLU A 89 -1.61 15.79 -12.37
CA GLU A 89 -2.29 14.50 -12.23
C GLU A 89 -1.30 13.33 -12.12
N ILE A 90 -0.27 13.30 -12.96
CA ILE A 90 0.77 12.26 -12.94
C ILE A 90 1.66 12.39 -11.71
N GLY A 91 1.92 13.62 -11.25
CA GLY A 91 2.64 13.84 -9.99
C GLY A 91 1.88 13.34 -8.77
N PHE A 92 0.58 13.60 -8.69
CA PHE A 92 -0.25 13.06 -7.61
C PHE A 92 -0.39 11.55 -7.67
N LEU A 93 -0.49 10.96 -8.87
CA LEU A 93 -0.45 9.51 -9.03
C LEU A 93 0.85 8.92 -8.49
N SER A 94 1.99 9.54 -8.80
CA SER A 94 3.31 9.13 -8.31
C SER A 94 3.40 9.17 -6.78
N ILE A 95 2.99 10.30 -6.17
CA ILE A 95 2.93 10.46 -4.70
C ILE A 95 2.05 9.36 -4.09
N GLY A 96 0.91 9.09 -4.72
CA GLY A 96 0.00 8.02 -4.31
C GLY A 96 0.70 6.66 -4.31
N VAL A 97 1.35 6.28 -5.41
CA VAL A 97 2.05 4.99 -5.53
C VAL A 97 3.10 4.82 -4.43
N TRP A 98 3.94 5.83 -4.17
CA TRP A 98 4.96 5.75 -3.11
C TRP A 98 4.37 5.64 -1.72
N THR A 99 3.32 6.43 -1.44
CA THR A 99 2.58 6.36 -0.18
C THR A 99 1.98 4.96 0.00
N GLY A 100 1.40 4.41 -1.06
CA GLY A 100 0.85 3.07 -1.08
C GLY A 100 1.90 1.98 -0.81
N ILE A 101 3.08 2.08 -1.42
CA ILE A 101 4.18 1.12 -1.20
C ILE A 101 4.60 1.13 0.28
N LEU A 102 4.72 2.32 0.88
CA LEU A 102 5.06 2.47 2.30
C LEU A 102 3.99 1.82 3.19
N ILE A 103 2.71 2.13 2.96
CA ILE A 103 1.59 1.55 3.70
C ILE A 103 1.58 0.02 3.54
N GLY A 104 1.70 -0.49 2.32
CA GLY A 104 1.69 -1.92 2.05
C GLY A 104 2.84 -2.65 2.75
N THR A 105 4.02 -2.03 2.82
CA THR A 105 5.17 -2.57 3.55
C THR A 105 4.91 -2.63 5.06
N LEU A 106 4.36 -1.57 5.64
CA LEU A 106 3.99 -1.54 7.06
C LEU A 106 2.94 -2.62 7.39
N LEU A 107 1.93 -2.79 6.53
CA LEU A 107 0.92 -3.84 6.70
C LEU A 107 1.53 -5.24 6.68
N SER A 108 2.52 -5.49 5.82
CA SER A 108 3.25 -6.76 5.80
C SER A 108 4.07 -6.99 7.07
N LEU A 109 4.76 -5.96 7.58
CA LEU A 109 5.48 -6.07 8.86
C LEU A 109 4.54 -6.37 10.04
N ILE A 110 3.37 -5.73 10.06
CA ILE A 110 2.34 -6.02 11.06
C ILE A 110 1.88 -7.48 10.95
N GLU A 111 1.62 -7.96 9.73
CA GLU A 111 1.21 -9.35 9.49
C GLU A 111 2.24 -10.37 9.99
N ASP A 112 3.53 -10.11 9.72
CA ASP A 112 4.63 -10.96 10.18
C ASP A 112 4.77 -10.95 11.71
N LEU A 113 4.56 -9.78 12.34
CA LEU A 113 4.56 -9.66 13.80
C LEU A 113 3.39 -10.42 14.43
N GLU A 114 2.19 -10.32 13.86
CA GLU A 114 1.01 -11.07 14.33
C GLU A 114 1.26 -12.59 14.26
N GLN A 115 1.86 -13.09 13.18
CA GLN A 115 2.17 -14.50 13.04
C GLN A 115 3.23 -14.98 14.05
N LYS A 116 4.26 -14.17 14.31
CA LYS A 116 5.29 -14.48 15.31
C LYS A 116 4.72 -14.52 16.72
N ILE A 117 3.88 -13.55 17.09
CA ILE A 117 3.20 -13.53 18.39
C ILE A 117 2.33 -14.77 18.57
N ALA A 118 1.49 -15.11 17.58
CA ALA A 118 0.64 -16.29 17.65
C ALA A 118 1.43 -17.61 17.75
N THR A 119 2.63 -17.66 17.17
CA THR A 119 3.52 -18.83 17.27
C THR A 119 4.13 -18.93 18.67
N LEU A 120 4.54 -17.79 19.25
CA LEU A 120 5.09 -17.73 20.61
C LEU A 120 4.03 -18.06 21.67
N GLU A 121 2.80 -17.58 21.51
CA GLU A 121 1.69 -17.89 22.41
C GLU A 121 1.40 -19.40 22.45
N LYS A 122 1.34 -20.06 21.28
CA LYS A 122 1.14 -21.52 21.19
C LYS A 122 2.29 -22.33 21.79
N ALA A 123 3.52 -21.84 21.69
CA ALA A 123 4.68 -22.49 22.31
C ALA A 123 4.75 -22.27 23.84
N SER A 124 3.97 -21.33 24.36
CA SER A 124 3.94 -20.95 25.78
C SER A 124 2.74 -21.53 26.53
N GLU A 125 1.80 -22.20 25.86
CA GLU A 125 0.82 -23.07 26.51
C GLU A 125 1.57 -24.34 26.99
N PRO A 126 1.77 -24.52 28.32
CA PRO A 126 2.44 -25.71 28.82
C PRO A 126 1.54 -26.93 28.59
N ASP A 127 2.15 -28.07 28.29
CA ASP A 127 1.52 -29.38 28.29
C ASP A 127 0.62 -29.52 29.52
N THR A 128 -0.69 -29.41 29.34
CA THR A 128 -1.64 -29.96 30.29
C THR A 128 -1.40 -31.47 30.21
N GLU A 129 -0.67 -32.00 31.18
CA GLU A 129 -0.45 -33.45 31.35
C GLU A 129 -1.76 -34.19 31.10
N PRO A 130 -1.76 -35.30 30.34
CA PRO A 130 -2.95 -36.13 30.29
C PRO A 130 -3.19 -36.59 31.73
N GLU A 131 -4.31 -36.14 32.33
CA GLU A 131 -4.80 -36.67 33.61
C GLU A 131 -4.91 -38.20 33.45
N SER A 132 -3.87 -38.89 33.92
CA SER A 132 -3.92 -40.30 34.22
C SER A 132 -4.60 -40.43 35.57
N GLU A 133 -5.87 -40.85 35.56
CA GLU A 133 -6.44 -41.96 36.35
C GLU A 133 -7.98 -41.97 36.29
#